data_AF-A0A849EU93-F1
#
_entry.id   AF-A0A849EU93-F1
#
_cell.length_a   1.000
_cell.length_b   1.000
_cell.length_c   1.000
_cell.angle_alpha   90.00
_cell.angle_beta   90.00
_cell.angle_gamma   90.00
#
_symmetry.space_group_name_H-M   'P 1'
#
loop_
_entity.id
_entity.type
_entity.pdbx_description
1 polymer ?
#
loop_
_entity_poly.entity_id
_entity_poly.type
_entity_poly.pdbx_seq_one_letter_code
_entity_poly.pdbx_strand_id
1 'polypeptide(L)'
;MFNQYFQEELANLRDLGAEYSRLHPAVAPMLSGMSTDPDTERLLEGVAFLTALMRQRLDDDFPEIIQELFQLIWPHYLRPLPAATIVAFMPKANLKQQVRVPKGTQIASAPVDGTPCLFQTCFDVQVHPLRIENAVLAESAGRPPAVRLMLSLDDIKLGEWQADTLRLHIAGNAEQAADIYLLLLRYLDHIVLTSPAGGEACRLTGDHLKPVGFADDENLIPYPGQSFPGYRIIQEYFLLPEKFLFLDLTGIDKWRRRPESSQLEIRFVLKTLPFAPPRVRTHNFALAATPAINLFSHDADPIRLDHMKSEYFIRPSGGNDRHFQVYDVQNVTGFLQGTAQERNYAPFELFSPDPEADPTYHVNIRQSPVRQGYDFFLSVAYPPGSGSPPPETLSIALQCTNGSLPEGLQVGDIAFATSTTPEFIEFKNLRPPTATVVPAPGKNLHWRLLSHLCLNYRTLADVENLQALLNLYNFEENRDRPAFLANQKRIAGIQKVETKTSDRLVDRVIMRGRDIHMQVRQDHYAGLGDLFLFGSVLDHFLGLYASMNTFTRLTIKEVLKGEVYQWPARIGEHPLI
;
A
#
# COMPACT_ATOMS: atom_id res chain seq x y z
N MET A 1 -17.99 -0.52 24.86
CA MET A 1 -19.03 -1.14 24.03
C MET A 1 -19.80 -2.19 24.84
N PHE A 2 -19.17 -3.24 25.37
CA PHE A 2 -19.83 -4.24 26.23
C PHE A 2 -20.58 -3.70 27.47
N ASN A 3 -20.01 -2.70 28.17
CA ASN A 3 -20.65 -2.11 29.36
C ASN A 3 -22.05 -1.54 29.06
N GLN A 4 -22.27 -1.05 27.84
CA GLN A 4 -23.58 -0.56 27.42
C GLN A 4 -24.58 -1.72 27.24
N TYR A 5 -24.19 -2.80 26.55
CA TYR A 5 -25.00 -4.01 26.43
C TYR A 5 -25.37 -4.61 27.79
N PHE A 6 -24.41 -4.67 28.71
CA PHE A 6 -24.67 -5.16 30.07
C PHE A 6 -25.68 -4.29 30.84
N GLN A 7 -25.52 -2.97 30.79
CA GLN A 7 -26.43 -2.04 31.45
C GLN A 7 -27.84 -2.08 30.84
N GLU A 8 -27.93 -2.18 29.51
CA GLU A 8 -29.20 -2.32 28.80
C GLU A 8 -29.90 -3.65 29.13
N GLU A 9 -29.17 -4.78 29.15
CA GLU A 9 -29.75 -6.07 29.52
C GLU A 9 -30.16 -6.12 31.00
N LEU A 10 -29.38 -5.53 31.90
CA LEU A 10 -29.74 -5.46 33.32
C LEU A 10 -30.98 -4.58 33.54
N ALA A 11 -31.11 -3.48 32.80
CA ALA A 11 -32.30 -2.63 32.84
C ALA A 11 -33.52 -3.38 32.27
N ASN A 12 -33.38 -4.02 31.11
CA ASN A 12 -34.43 -4.82 30.49
C ASN A 12 -34.91 -5.96 31.40
N LEU A 13 -33.98 -6.66 32.06
CA LEU A 13 -34.30 -7.74 32.99
C LEU A 13 -35.15 -7.23 34.18
N ARG A 14 -34.82 -6.04 34.69
CA ARG A 14 -35.55 -5.38 35.80
C ARG A 14 -36.93 -4.90 35.35
N ASP A 15 -37.03 -4.29 34.18
CA ASP A 15 -38.30 -3.80 33.63
C ASP A 15 -39.26 -4.97 33.35
N LEU A 16 -38.77 -6.04 32.73
CA LEU A 16 -39.52 -7.27 32.49
C LEU A 16 -39.91 -7.97 33.78
N GLY A 17 -39.01 -8.04 34.77
CA GLY A 17 -39.31 -8.59 36.09
C GLY A 17 -40.44 -7.84 36.79
N ALA A 18 -40.42 -6.50 36.72
CA ALA A 18 -41.47 -5.65 37.28
C ALA A 18 -42.81 -5.75 36.54
N GLU A 19 -42.79 -5.91 35.21
CA GLU A 19 -44.00 -6.10 34.40
C GLU A 19 -44.62 -7.49 34.62
N TYR A 20 -43.81 -8.55 34.60
CA TYR A 20 -44.23 -9.92 34.87
C TYR A 20 -44.82 -10.08 36.27
N SER A 21 -44.20 -9.44 37.26
CA SER A 21 -44.70 -9.44 38.64
C SER A 21 -46.06 -8.76 38.79
N ARG A 22 -46.35 -7.72 37.99
CA ARG A 22 -47.67 -7.07 37.96
C ARG A 22 -48.75 -8.00 37.41
N LEU A 23 -48.41 -8.83 36.42
CA LEU A 23 -49.32 -9.78 35.78
C LEU A 23 -49.50 -11.08 36.60
N HIS A 24 -48.49 -11.46 37.40
CA HIS A 24 -48.50 -12.68 38.19
C HIS A 24 -48.16 -12.42 39.68
N PRO A 25 -49.13 -11.96 40.48
CA PRO A 25 -48.92 -11.56 41.88
C PRO A 25 -48.36 -12.67 42.78
N ALA A 26 -48.61 -13.94 42.45
CA ALA A 26 -48.15 -15.08 43.24
C ALA A 26 -46.62 -15.28 43.21
N VAL A 27 -45.94 -14.80 42.16
CA VAL A 27 -44.48 -14.92 41.96
C VAL A 27 -43.77 -13.56 42.04
N ALA A 28 -44.52 -12.47 42.20
CA ALA A 28 -43.99 -11.12 42.36
C ALA A 28 -42.89 -10.97 43.43
N PRO A 29 -42.96 -11.63 44.62
CA PRO A 29 -41.90 -11.52 45.62
C PRO A 29 -40.54 -12.08 45.16
N MET A 30 -40.52 -12.91 44.12
CA MET A 30 -39.29 -13.52 43.58
C MET A 30 -38.66 -12.71 42.44
N LEU A 31 -39.40 -11.76 41.83
CA LEU A 31 -39.01 -11.07 40.60
C LEU A 31 -39.21 -9.55 40.64
N SER A 32 -39.87 -9.01 41.68
CA SER A 32 -40.16 -7.57 41.81
C SER A 32 -39.29 -6.90 42.86
N GLY A 33 -38.72 -5.74 42.52
CA GLY A 33 -37.95 -4.89 43.41
C GLY A 33 -36.45 -5.22 43.44
N MET A 34 -35.67 -4.35 44.09
CA MET A 34 -34.27 -4.67 44.42
C MET A 34 -34.27 -5.77 45.47
N SER A 35 -33.63 -6.90 45.18
CA SER A 35 -33.51 -7.96 46.17
C SER A 35 -32.67 -7.45 47.34
N THR A 36 -33.10 -7.71 48.58
CA THR A 36 -32.29 -7.44 49.78
C THR A 36 -31.17 -8.45 49.96
N ASP A 37 -31.17 -9.53 49.18
CA ASP A 37 -30.14 -10.55 49.14
C ASP A 37 -29.08 -10.25 48.05
N PRO A 38 -27.83 -9.93 48.45
CA PRO A 38 -26.74 -9.66 47.52
C PRO A 38 -26.41 -10.82 46.57
N ASP A 39 -26.66 -12.08 46.95
CA ASP A 39 -26.33 -13.23 46.12
C ASP A 39 -27.32 -13.37 44.95
N THR A 40 -28.60 -13.05 45.19
CA THR A 40 -29.63 -13.00 44.14
C THR A 40 -29.38 -11.87 43.13
N GLU A 41 -29.00 -10.67 43.58
CA GLU A 41 -28.63 -9.57 42.65
C GLU A 41 -27.41 -9.95 41.80
N ARG A 42 -26.39 -10.58 42.41
CA ARG A 42 -25.22 -11.07 41.67
C ARG A 42 -25.57 -12.11 40.62
N LEU A 43 -26.57 -12.95 40.88
CA LEU A 43 -27.04 -13.95 39.91
C LEU A 43 -27.77 -13.28 38.74
N LEU A 44 -28.61 -12.27 39.01
CA LEU A 44 -29.27 -11.48 37.96
C LEU A 44 -28.26 -10.68 37.13
N GLU A 45 -27.25 -10.09 37.76
CA GLU A 45 -26.11 -9.49 37.08
C GLU A 45 -25.35 -10.52 36.23
N GLY A 46 -25.13 -11.74 36.73
CA GLY A 46 -24.51 -12.82 35.97
C GLY A 46 -25.32 -13.23 34.74
N VAL A 47 -26.65 -13.31 34.86
CA VAL A 47 -27.55 -13.61 33.73
C VAL A 47 -27.54 -12.46 32.72
N ALA A 48 -27.66 -11.21 33.18
CA ALA A 48 -27.58 -10.04 32.30
C ALA A 48 -26.23 -9.97 31.57
N PHE A 49 -25.13 -10.34 32.23
CA PHE A 49 -23.80 -10.40 31.62
C PHE A 49 -23.71 -11.46 30.52
N LEU A 50 -24.23 -12.68 30.77
CA LEU A 50 -24.25 -13.76 29.76
C LEU A 50 -25.17 -13.42 28.57
N THR A 51 -26.33 -12.84 28.83
CA THR A 51 -27.26 -12.40 27.78
C THR A 51 -26.68 -11.23 26.98
N ALA A 52 -26.02 -10.29 27.64
CA ALA A 52 -25.32 -9.19 26.97
C ALA A 52 -24.20 -9.70 26.06
N LEU A 53 -23.46 -10.73 26.48
CA LEU A 53 -22.47 -11.41 25.63
C LEU A 53 -23.12 -12.05 24.40
N MET A 54 -24.25 -12.76 24.57
CA MET A 54 -24.96 -13.35 23.44
C MET A 54 -25.54 -12.30 22.49
N ARG A 55 -26.15 -11.23 23.02
CA ARG A 55 -26.75 -10.18 22.21
C ARG A 55 -25.69 -9.38 21.46
N GLN A 56 -24.57 -9.06 22.11
CA GLN A 56 -23.43 -8.48 21.42
C GLN A 56 -22.96 -9.40 20.29
N ARG A 57 -22.85 -10.71 20.56
CA ARG A 57 -22.43 -11.69 19.55
C ARG A 57 -23.40 -11.81 18.37
N LEU A 58 -24.71 -11.79 18.62
CA LEU A 58 -25.73 -11.82 17.55
C LEU A 58 -25.73 -10.54 16.71
N ASP A 59 -25.51 -9.38 17.32
CA ASP A 59 -25.29 -8.13 16.58
C ASP A 59 -23.98 -8.17 15.77
N ASP A 60 -22.98 -8.92 16.25
CA ASP A 60 -21.67 -9.13 15.60
C ASP A 60 -21.68 -10.25 14.51
N ASP A 61 -22.69 -11.13 14.43
CA ASP A 61 -22.71 -12.30 13.50
C ASP A 61 -22.90 -11.93 12.01
N PHE A 62 -23.60 -10.82 11.69
CA PHE A 62 -23.73 -10.34 10.29
C PHE A 62 -22.39 -9.84 9.70
N PRO A 63 -21.52 -9.16 10.48
CA PRO A 63 -20.11 -8.91 10.12
C PRO A 63 -19.29 -10.12 9.70
N GLU A 64 -19.45 -11.29 10.35
CA GLU A 64 -18.60 -12.46 10.06
C GLU A 64 -18.80 -12.96 8.62
N ILE A 65 -20.05 -13.10 8.15
CA ILE A 65 -20.35 -13.52 6.76
C ILE A 65 -19.78 -12.53 5.74
N ILE A 66 -19.88 -11.24 6.03
CA ILE A 66 -19.38 -10.20 5.13
C ILE A 66 -17.86 -10.17 5.13
N GLN A 67 -17.22 -10.39 6.28
CA GLN A 67 -15.79 -10.51 6.37
C GLN A 67 -15.28 -11.70 5.55
N GLU A 68 -15.91 -12.86 5.64
CA GLU A 68 -15.59 -14.04 4.82
C GLU A 68 -15.72 -13.73 3.32
N LEU A 69 -16.78 -13.03 2.92
CA LEU A 69 -16.93 -12.58 1.53
C LEU A 69 -15.82 -11.60 1.11
N PHE A 70 -15.38 -10.71 2.00
CA PHE A 70 -14.24 -9.83 1.75
C PHE A 70 -12.93 -10.61 1.61
N GLN A 71 -12.69 -11.63 2.44
CA GLN A 71 -11.51 -12.48 2.30
C GLN A 71 -11.47 -13.16 0.92
N LEU A 72 -12.64 -13.51 0.38
CA LEU A 72 -12.76 -14.12 -0.93
C LEU A 72 -12.62 -13.13 -2.10
N ILE A 73 -13.24 -11.95 -2.03
CA ILE A 73 -13.27 -11.01 -3.17
C ILE A 73 -12.15 -9.97 -3.09
N TRP A 74 -11.90 -9.42 -1.91
CA TRP A 74 -10.93 -8.35 -1.64
C TRP A 74 -10.07 -8.63 -0.40
N PRO A 75 -9.28 -9.72 -0.39
CA PRO A 75 -8.52 -10.12 0.80
C PRO A 75 -7.55 -9.03 1.29
N HIS A 76 -7.02 -8.23 0.37
CA HIS A 76 -6.14 -7.09 0.65
C HIS A 76 -6.76 -6.04 1.57
N TYR A 77 -8.10 -5.94 1.66
CA TYR A 77 -8.78 -4.93 2.47
C TYR A 77 -8.78 -5.29 3.97
N LEU A 78 -8.66 -6.57 4.30
CA LEU A 78 -8.63 -7.07 5.68
C LEU A 78 -7.20 -7.27 6.21
N ARG A 79 -6.21 -7.26 5.31
CA ARG A 79 -4.79 -7.39 5.68
C ARG A 79 -4.26 -6.09 6.31
N PRO A 80 -3.36 -6.17 7.30
CA PRO A 80 -2.66 -4.97 7.78
C PRO A 80 -1.82 -4.37 6.66
N LEU A 81 -1.66 -3.04 6.64
CA LEU A 81 -0.68 -2.35 5.80
C LEU A 81 0.65 -2.27 6.57
N PRO A 82 1.68 -3.03 6.17
CA PRO A 82 2.97 -3.00 6.83
C PRO A 82 3.67 -1.66 6.67
N ALA A 83 4.57 -1.35 7.60
CA ALA A 83 5.47 -0.22 7.48
C ALA A 83 6.25 -0.26 6.15
N ALA A 84 6.33 0.89 5.49
CA ALA A 84 7.01 1.06 4.21
C ALA A 84 7.95 2.27 4.24
N THR A 85 9.00 2.25 3.44
CA THR A 85 9.96 3.35 3.32
C THR A 85 10.54 3.42 1.90
N ILE A 86 11.41 4.40 1.64
CA ILE A 86 12.26 4.46 0.45
C ILE A 86 13.70 4.17 0.89
N VAL A 87 14.37 3.23 0.22
CA VAL A 87 15.78 2.89 0.44
C VAL A 87 16.59 3.29 -0.78
N ALA A 88 17.73 3.94 -0.55
CA ALA A 88 18.72 4.22 -1.57
C ALA A 88 19.93 3.31 -1.40
N PHE A 89 20.44 2.80 -2.51
CA PHE A 89 21.68 2.07 -2.66
C PHE A 89 22.76 3.00 -3.20
N MET A 90 23.98 2.83 -2.69
CA MET A 90 25.17 3.58 -3.09
C MET A 90 26.25 2.57 -3.48
N PRO A 91 26.94 2.78 -4.62
CA PRO A 91 28.04 1.93 -5.01
C PRO A 91 29.22 2.11 -4.03
N LYS A 92 29.85 1.00 -3.61
CA LYS A 92 31.13 1.07 -2.91
C LYS A 92 32.24 1.52 -3.86
N ALA A 93 33.33 2.05 -3.32
CA ALA A 93 34.53 2.37 -4.10
C ALA A 93 34.98 1.11 -4.86
N ASN A 94 35.37 1.27 -6.13
CA ASN A 94 35.75 0.23 -7.11
C ASN A 94 34.62 -0.51 -7.85
N LEU A 95 33.35 -0.07 -7.74
CA LEU A 95 32.31 -0.63 -8.60
C LEU A 95 32.56 -0.22 -10.07
N LYS A 96 32.90 -1.16 -10.94
CA LYS A 96 33.18 -0.89 -12.37
C LYS A 96 32.00 -1.17 -13.30
N GLN A 97 31.09 -2.03 -12.88
CA GLN A 97 29.92 -2.46 -13.66
C GLN A 97 28.66 -2.26 -12.83
N GLN A 98 27.53 -2.07 -13.50
CA GLN A 98 26.26 -1.95 -12.80
C GLN A 98 25.91 -3.23 -12.04
N VAL A 99 25.35 -3.09 -10.85
CA VAL A 99 24.86 -4.20 -10.04
C VAL A 99 23.34 -4.13 -9.96
N ARG A 100 22.66 -5.23 -10.30
CA ARG A 100 21.22 -5.34 -10.13
C ARG A 100 20.90 -5.72 -8.70
N VAL A 101 20.01 -4.96 -8.06
CA VAL A 101 19.32 -5.36 -6.84
C VAL A 101 17.91 -5.81 -7.25
N PRO A 102 17.61 -7.12 -7.22
CA PRO A 102 16.29 -7.60 -7.59
C PRO A 102 15.21 -7.12 -6.63
N LYS A 103 13.98 -6.99 -7.13
CA LYS A 103 12.78 -6.96 -6.29
C LYS A 103 12.74 -8.18 -5.36
N GLY A 104 12.29 -7.98 -4.13
CA GLY A 104 12.24 -9.03 -3.09
C GLY A 104 13.56 -9.23 -2.34
N THR A 105 14.60 -8.45 -2.65
CA THR A 105 15.85 -8.47 -1.88
C THR A 105 15.55 -8.08 -0.43
N GLN A 106 15.95 -8.92 0.51
CA GLN A 106 15.78 -8.67 1.94
C GLN A 106 16.91 -7.76 2.46
N ILE A 107 16.52 -6.80 3.28
CA ILE A 107 17.41 -5.87 3.98
C ILE A 107 16.94 -5.72 5.43
N ALA A 108 17.86 -5.48 6.35
CA ALA A 108 17.57 -5.42 7.78
C ALA A 108 17.79 -4.02 8.37
N SER A 109 17.04 -3.72 9.42
CA SER A 109 17.24 -2.54 10.26
C SER A 109 18.22 -2.80 11.41
N ALA A 110 18.69 -1.72 12.02
CA ALA A 110 19.18 -1.75 13.38
C ALA A 110 18.12 -2.41 14.30
N PRO A 111 18.52 -3.19 15.32
CA PRO A 111 17.57 -3.79 16.24
C PRO A 111 16.75 -2.75 16.99
N VAL A 112 15.42 -2.90 16.98
CA VAL A 112 14.49 -2.15 17.83
C VAL A 112 13.99 -3.13 18.89
N ASP A 113 14.12 -2.77 20.17
CA ASP A 113 13.84 -3.66 21.30
C ASP A 113 14.53 -5.04 21.17
N GLY A 114 15.74 -5.05 20.61
CA GLY A 114 16.55 -6.25 20.40
C GLY A 114 16.17 -7.09 19.18
N THR A 115 15.22 -6.66 18.35
CA THR A 115 14.82 -7.37 17.12
C THR A 115 15.09 -6.54 15.86
N PRO A 116 15.89 -7.05 14.90
CA PRO A 116 16.04 -6.39 13.61
C PRO A 116 14.75 -6.54 12.79
N CYS A 117 14.25 -5.44 12.25
CA CYS A 117 13.10 -5.46 11.35
C CYS A 117 13.56 -5.79 9.93
N LEU A 118 12.92 -6.75 9.28
CA LEU A 118 13.25 -7.16 7.91
C LEU A 118 12.34 -6.46 6.90
N PHE A 119 12.94 -5.91 5.85
CA PHE A 119 12.23 -5.29 4.74
C PHE A 119 12.59 -5.99 3.44
N GLN A 120 11.70 -5.95 2.46
CA GLN A 120 11.95 -6.42 1.10
C GLN A 120 11.86 -5.26 0.10
N THR A 121 12.77 -5.21 -0.87
CA THR A 121 12.73 -4.23 -1.97
C THR A 121 11.52 -4.47 -2.87
N CYS A 122 10.88 -3.40 -3.34
CA CYS A 122 9.65 -3.50 -4.13
C CYS A 122 9.89 -3.37 -5.63
N PHE A 123 10.94 -2.66 -6.06
CA PHE A 123 11.32 -2.51 -7.46
C PHE A 123 12.67 -3.18 -7.73
N ASP A 124 12.89 -3.57 -8.99
CA ASP A 124 14.24 -3.83 -9.49
C ASP A 124 15.03 -2.51 -9.56
N VAL A 125 16.28 -2.55 -9.09
CA VAL A 125 17.18 -1.39 -9.10
C VAL A 125 18.47 -1.73 -9.82
N GLN A 126 18.92 -0.83 -10.69
CA GLN A 126 20.26 -0.88 -11.26
C GLN A 126 21.14 0.14 -10.53
N VAL A 127 22.14 -0.36 -9.80
CA VAL A 127 23.13 0.47 -9.12
C VAL A 127 24.26 0.74 -10.10
N HIS A 128 24.28 1.94 -10.66
CA HIS A 128 25.37 2.41 -11.51
C HIS A 128 26.52 2.96 -10.67
N PRO A 129 27.77 2.93 -11.17
CA PRO A 129 28.92 3.58 -10.53
C PRO A 129 28.90 5.10 -10.74
N LEU A 130 27.76 5.71 -10.39
CA LEU A 130 27.46 7.13 -10.55
C LEU A 130 27.19 7.75 -9.18
N ARG A 131 27.68 8.98 -8.99
CA ARG A 131 27.38 9.81 -7.83
C ARG A 131 26.85 11.15 -8.29
N ILE A 132 25.86 11.69 -7.57
CA ILE A 132 25.37 13.05 -7.82
C ILE A 132 26.27 14.00 -7.04
N GLU A 133 27.03 14.81 -7.75
CA GLU A 133 27.93 15.82 -7.16
C GLU A 133 27.16 17.10 -6.80
N ASN A 134 26.27 17.53 -7.69
CA ASN A 134 25.52 18.76 -7.51
C ASN A 134 24.18 18.71 -8.23
N ALA A 135 23.12 19.18 -7.58
CA ALA A 135 21.86 19.47 -8.23
C ALA A 135 21.44 20.91 -7.91
N VAL A 136 21.14 21.67 -8.96
CA VAL A 136 20.73 23.08 -8.82
C VAL A 136 19.76 23.46 -9.92
N LEU A 137 18.83 24.35 -9.60
CA LEU A 137 18.05 25.05 -10.60
C LEU A 137 18.88 26.24 -11.10
N ALA A 138 19.32 26.16 -12.35
CA ALA A 138 20.09 27.21 -12.99
C ALA A 138 19.15 28.18 -13.71
N GLU A 139 19.18 29.45 -13.28
CA GLU A 139 18.55 30.57 -13.96
C GLU A 139 19.65 31.48 -14.51
N SER A 140 19.59 31.83 -15.78
CA SER A 140 20.58 32.70 -16.42
C SER A 140 19.88 33.65 -17.37
N ALA A 141 20.29 34.93 -17.35
CA ALA A 141 19.70 35.95 -18.21
C ALA A 141 19.77 35.51 -19.69
N GLY A 142 18.61 35.51 -20.36
CA GLY A 142 18.50 35.12 -21.77
C GLY A 142 18.55 33.61 -22.05
N ARG A 143 18.54 32.74 -21.04
CA ARG A 143 18.43 31.28 -21.20
C ARG A 143 17.21 30.74 -20.44
N PRO A 144 16.53 29.71 -20.96
CA PRO A 144 15.46 29.06 -20.23
C PRO A 144 15.98 28.46 -18.92
N PRO A 145 15.18 28.47 -17.83
CA PRO A 145 15.55 27.84 -16.58
C PRO A 145 15.76 26.34 -16.78
N ALA A 146 16.70 25.75 -16.05
CA ALA A 146 16.96 24.31 -16.15
C ALA A 146 17.34 23.70 -14.80
N VAL A 147 16.82 22.51 -14.50
CA VAL A 147 17.37 21.69 -13.42
C VAL A 147 18.62 21.01 -13.95
N ARG A 148 19.77 21.32 -13.35
CA ARG A 148 21.07 20.78 -13.71
C ARG A 148 21.53 19.78 -12.66
N LEU A 149 21.74 18.54 -13.08
CA LEU A 149 22.39 17.49 -12.31
C LEU A 149 23.80 17.29 -12.83
N MET A 150 24.79 17.45 -11.95
CA MET A 150 26.17 17.10 -12.18
C MET A 150 26.43 15.75 -11.53
N LEU A 151 26.89 14.78 -12.31
CA LEU A 151 27.23 13.45 -11.86
C LEU A 151 28.68 13.13 -12.17
N SER A 152 29.28 12.29 -11.35
CA SER A 152 30.62 11.73 -11.54
C SER A 152 30.53 10.21 -11.63
N LEU A 153 31.41 9.62 -12.43
CA LEU A 153 31.64 8.18 -12.48
C LEU A 153 32.87 7.82 -11.65
N ASP A 154 32.75 6.77 -10.85
CA ASP A 154 33.86 6.20 -10.09
C ASP A 154 34.67 5.27 -11.01
N ASP A 155 35.95 5.59 -11.22
CA ASP A 155 36.94 4.74 -11.92
C ASP A 155 36.60 4.25 -13.34
N ILE A 156 35.55 4.79 -13.96
CA ILE A 156 35.17 4.52 -15.37
C ILE A 156 34.88 5.81 -16.13
N LYS A 157 35.01 5.76 -17.45
CA LYS A 157 34.69 6.88 -18.34
C LYS A 157 33.29 6.73 -18.93
N LEU A 158 32.71 7.85 -19.40
CA LEU A 158 31.38 7.88 -20.01
C LEU A 158 31.22 6.96 -21.22
N GLY A 159 32.28 6.75 -22.00
CA GLY A 159 32.27 5.84 -23.15
C GLY A 159 32.16 4.36 -22.76
N GLU A 160 32.59 4.00 -21.55
CA GLU A 160 32.53 2.62 -21.02
C GLU A 160 31.22 2.37 -20.26
N TRP A 161 30.59 3.43 -19.74
CA TRP A 161 29.32 3.33 -19.02
C TRP A 161 28.18 2.96 -19.97
N GLN A 162 27.59 1.78 -19.79
CA GLN A 162 26.41 1.35 -20.54
C GLN A 162 25.16 1.51 -19.68
N ALA A 163 24.18 2.25 -20.18
CA ALA A 163 22.89 2.43 -19.53
C ALA A 163 21.83 2.75 -20.60
N ASP A 164 20.72 2.04 -20.55
CA ASP A 164 19.54 2.29 -21.38
C ASP A 164 18.60 3.30 -20.70
N THR A 165 18.43 3.11 -19.40
CA THR A 165 17.56 3.91 -18.53
C THR A 165 18.31 4.28 -17.25
N LEU A 166 18.14 5.52 -16.79
CA LEU A 166 18.58 5.98 -15.48
C LEU A 166 17.37 6.36 -14.65
N ARG A 167 17.10 5.60 -13.60
CA ARG A 167 16.03 5.89 -12.65
C ARG A 167 16.47 6.97 -11.66
N LEU A 168 15.56 7.88 -11.33
CA LEU A 168 15.74 8.96 -10.38
C LEU A 168 14.58 8.96 -9.40
N HIS A 169 14.86 8.93 -8.11
CA HIS A 169 13.88 9.25 -7.07
C HIS A 169 14.03 10.71 -6.66
N ILE A 170 12.92 11.44 -6.59
CA ILE A 170 12.88 12.79 -6.05
C ILE A 170 12.72 12.69 -4.53
N ALA A 171 13.83 12.88 -3.83
CA ALA A 171 13.95 12.72 -2.39
C ALA A 171 13.81 14.05 -1.63
N GLY A 172 13.88 13.97 -0.30
CA GLY A 172 13.84 15.10 0.60
C GLY A 172 12.43 15.35 1.17
N ASN A 173 12.13 16.61 1.46
CA ASN A 173 10.82 16.99 1.99
C ASN A 173 9.72 16.72 0.95
N ALA A 174 8.60 16.12 1.38
CA ALA A 174 7.52 15.69 0.48
C ALA A 174 6.90 16.82 -0.36
N GLU A 175 6.73 18.02 0.20
CA GLU A 175 6.18 19.18 -0.53
C GLU A 175 7.13 19.60 -1.66
N GLN A 176 8.40 19.80 -1.31
CA GLN A 176 9.44 20.18 -2.27
C GLN A 176 9.65 19.12 -3.35
N ALA A 177 9.62 17.84 -2.97
CA ALA A 177 9.79 16.73 -3.90
C ALA A 177 8.61 16.66 -4.89
N ALA A 178 7.38 16.87 -4.43
CA ALA A 178 6.21 16.95 -5.29
C ALA A 178 6.26 18.16 -6.24
N ASP A 179 6.78 19.30 -5.79
CA ASP A 179 6.97 20.48 -6.66
C ASP A 179 8.01 20.24 -7.75
N ILE A 180 9.14 19.58 -7.42
CA ILE A 180 10.14 19.18 -8.42
C ILE A 180 9.55 18.15 -9.39
N TYR A 181 8.72 17.22 -8.92
CA TYR A 181 8.02 16.25 -9.76
C TYR A 181 7.09 16.94 -10.77
N LEU A 182 6.26 17.89 -10.31
CA LEU A 182 5.45 18.74 -11.18
C LEU A 182 6.32 19.49 -12.20
N LEU A 183 7.42 20.09 -11.75
CA LEU A 183 8.33 20.85 -12.60
C LEU A 183 8.86 19.99 -13.76
N LEU A 184 9.34 18.79 -13.43
CA LEU A 184 9.98 17.88 -14.39
C LEU A 184 8.99 17.18 -15.32
N LEU A 185 7.74 16.94 -14.91
CA LEU A 185 6.76 16.28 -15.80
C LEU A 185 5.91 17.26 -16.60
N ARG A 186 5.57 18.42 -16.04
CA ARG A 186 4.65 19.37 -16.70
C ARG A 186 5.38 20.47 -17.47
N TYR A 187 6.47 20.98 -16.91
CA TYR A 187 7.18 22.15 -17.44
C TYR A 187 8.47 21.79 -18.16
N LEU A 188 8.81 20.50 -18.31
CA LEU A 188 9.92 20.07 -19.13
C LEU A 188 9.66 20.37 -20.61
N ASP A 189 10.62 21.02 -21.24
CA ASP A 189 10.65 21.23 -22.69
C ASP A 189 11.45 20.11 -23.36
N HIS A 190 12.70 19.91 -22.92
CA HIS A 190 13.60 18.89 -23.43
C HIS A 190 14.74 18.61 -22.43
N ILE A 191 15.50 17.55 -22.68
CA ILE A 191 16.61 17.11 -21.84
C ILE A 191 17.89 17.18 -22.66
N VAL A 192 18.98 17.63 -22.05
CA VAL A 192 20.29 17.69 -22.69
C VAL A 192 21.33 16.97 -21.84
N LEU A 193 22.01 15.99 -22.43
CA LEU A 193 23.15 15.28 -21.85
C LEU A 193 24.44 15.89 -22.39
N THR A 194 25.31 16.34 -21.50
CA THR A 194 26.61 16.93 -21.81
C THR A 194 27.69 16.43 -20.88
N SER A 195 28.96 16.73 -21.19
CA SER A 195 30.06 16.65 -20.23
C SER A 195 30.72 18.02 -20.09
N PRO A 196 31.14 18.41 -18.88
CA PRO A 196 31.92 19.64 -18.67
C PRO A 196 33.25 19.65 -19.43
N ALA A 197 33.80 18.47 -19.75
CA ALA A 197 35.02 18.32 -20.54
C ALA A 197 34.84 18.65 -22.04
N GLY A 198 33.61 19.01 -22.47
CA GLY A 198 33.25 19.21 -23.87
C GLY A 198 32.79 17.91 -24.54
N GLY A 199 32.63 17.94 -25.86
CA GLY A 199 32.11 16.82 -26.66
C GLY A 199 30.71 17.07 -27.24
N GLU A 200 30.19 16.07 -27.96
CA GLU A 200 28.88 16.16 -28.60
C GLU A 200 27.77 16.04 -27.55
N ALA A 201 26.85 17.01 -27.52
CA ALA A 201 25.68 16.96 -26.65
C ALA A 201 24.60 16.05 -27.24
N CYS A 202 23.92 15.27 -26.40
CA CYS A 202 22.72 14.54 -26.81
C CYS A 202 21.47 15.28 -26.34
N ARG A 203 20.54 15.56 -27.25
CA ARG A 203 19.24 16.16 -26.93
C ARG A 203 18.14 15.11 -27.01
N LEU A 204 17.39 14.98 -25.92
CA LEU A 204 16.22 14.10 -25.81
C LEU A 204 14.95 14.95 -25.65
N THR A 205 13.82 14.47 -26.16
CA THR A 205 12.51 15.11 -25.93
C THR A 205 12.03 14.87 -24.49
N GLY A 206 11.01 15.61 -24.06
CA GLY A 206 10.41 15.43 -22.73
C GLY A 206 9.83 14.01 -22.51
N ASP A 207 9.39 13.33 -23.57
CA ASP A 207 8.80 11.97 -23.52
C ASP A 207 9.78 10.89 -23.04
N HIS A 208 11.07 11.22 -23.01
CA HIS A 208 12.10 10.35 -22.49
C HIS A 208 12.15 10.31 -20.95
N LEU A 209 11.47 11.24 -20.26
CA LEU A 209 11.33 11.23 -18.80
C LEU A 209 9.94 10.71 -18.42
N LYS A 210 9.89 9.49 -17.90
CA LYS A 210 8.63 8.78 -17.62
C LYS A 210 8.37 8.65 -16.12
N PRO A 211 7.14 8.87 -15.63
CA PRO A 211 6.79 8.56 -14.26
C PRO A 211 6.84 7.05 -14.00
N VAL A 212 7.17 6.69 -12.76
CA VAL A 212 7.34 5.32 -12.27
C VAL A 212 6.56 5.15 -10.97
N GLY A 213 6.09 3.93 -10.70
CA GLY A 213 5.36 3.54 -9.51
C GLY A 213 3.90 3.12 -9.75
N PHE A 214 3.47 3.11 -11.02
CA PHE A 214 2.08 2.85 -11.42
C PHE A 214 1.88 1.49 -12.10
N ALA A 215 2.94 0.90 -12.65
CA ALA A 215 2.85 -0.39 -13.33
C ALA A 215 2.63 -1.55 -12.35
N ASP A 216 2.16 -2.68 -12.86
CA ASP A 216 1.86 -3.86 -12.04
C ASP A 216 3.06 -4.51 -11.37
N ASP A 217 4.22 -4.49 -12.01
CA ASP A 217 5.49 -4.95 -11.44
C ASP A 217 6.10 -3.93 -10.46
N GLU A 218 5.59 -2.70 -10.45
CA GLU A 218 5.95 -1.60 -9.57
C GLU A 218 5.00 -1.50 -8.36
N ASN A 219 4.51 -2.62 -7.85
CA ASN A 219 3.70 -2.65 -6.63
C ASN A 219 4.55 -2.63 -5.35
N LEU A 220 4.04 -1.93 -4.32
CA LEU A 220 4.55 -1.87 -2.96
C LEU A 220 3.90 -2.96 -2.09
N ILE A 221 2.57 -3.09 -2.20
CA ILE A 221 1.80 -4.08 -1.43
C ILE A 221 1.57 -5.31 -2.32
N PRO A 222 1.82 -6.54 -1.81
CA PRO A 222 1.41 -7.76 -2.50
C PRO A 222 -0.11 -7.76 -2.70
N TYR A 223 -0.55 -7.77 -3.95
CA TYR A 223 -1.96 -7.60 -4.29
C TYR A 223 -2.54 -8.90 -4.85
N PRO A 224 -3.68 -9.41 -4.33
CA PRO A 224 -4.31 -10.63 -4.81
C PRO A 224 -4.74 -10.52 -6.28
N GLY A 225 -4.54 -11.57 -7.06
CA GLY A 225 -4.87 -11.58 -8.50
C GLY A 225 -6.36 -11.43 -8.80
N GLN A 226 -7.25 -11.84 -7.89
CA GLN A 226 -8.70 -11.63 -8.06
C GLN A 226 -9.18 -10.21 -7.74
N SER A 227 -8.34 -9.38 -7.11
CA SER A 227 -8.71 -8.01 -6.72
C SER A 227 -8.43 -7.01 -7.84
N PHE A 228 -9.27 -5.98 -7.95
CA PHE A 228 -9.10 -4.94 -8.97
C PHE A 228 -7.84 -4.08 -8.71
N PRO A 229 -6.85 -4.06 -9.61
CA PRO A 229 -5.53 -3.46 -9.34
C PRO A 229 -5.57 -1.94 -9.15
N GLY A 230 -6.56 -1.22 -9.67
CA GLY A 230 -6.63 0.25 -9.52
C GLY A 230 -6.75 0.70 -8.08
N TYR A 231 -7.39 -0.09 -7.21
CA TYR A 231 -7.51 0.21 -5.79
C TYR A 231 -6.18 0.15 -5.04
N ARG A 232 -5.25 -0.70 -5.50
CA ARG A 232 -3.87 -0.77 -5.00
C ARG A 232 -3.19 0.60 -5.06
N ILE A 233 -3.32 1.32 -6.18
CA ILE A 233 -2.66 2.61 -6.40
C ILE A 233 -3.12 3.65 -5.35
N ILE A 234 -4.42 3.70 -5.06
CA ILE A 234 -4.97 4.61 -4.04
C ILE A 234 -4.45 4.23 -2.65
N GLN A 235 -4.46 2.94 -2.32
CA GLN A 235 -4.00 2.43 -1.03
C GLN A 235 -2.49 2.73 -0.82
N GLU A 236 -1.68 2.51 -1.83
CA GLU A 236 -0.24 2.81 -1.80
C GLU A 236 0.04 4.31 -1.72
N TYR A 237 -0.78 5.15 -2.39
CA TYR A 237 -0.64 6.60 -2.31
C TYR A 237 -0.94 7.12 -0.91
N PHE A 238 -1.99 6.63 -0.26
CA PHE A 238 -2.30 7.05 1.11
C PHE A 238 -1.31 6.51 2.16
N LEU A 239 -0.63 5.40 1.86
CA LEU A 239 0.41 4.83 2.71
C LEU A 239 1.76 5.54 2.53
N LEU A 240 2.26 5.63 1.28
CA LEU A 240 3.59 6.13 0.94
C LEU A 240 3.55 6.91 -0.39
N PRO A 241 3.13 8.19 -0.40
CA PRO A 241 3.07 9.02 -1.61
C PRO A 241 4.39 9.10 -2.37
N GLU A 242 5.53 9.05 -1.66
CA GLU A 242 6.87 9.14 -2.24
C GLU A 242 7.23 7.96 -3.15
N LYS A 243 6.45 6.88 -3.10
CA LYS A 243 6.51 5.78 -4.08
C LYS A 243 6.27 6.27 -5.52
N PHE A 244 5.49 7.33 -5.71
CA PHE A 244 5.13 7.86 -7.02
C PHE A 244 6.06 8.99 -7.51
N LEU A 245 7.14 9.25 -6.77
CA LEU A 245 8.12 10.30 -7.08
C LEU A 245 9.36 9.75 -7.79
N PHE A 246 9.21 8.64 -8.52
CA PHE A 246 10.25 8.08 -9.37
C PHE A 246 10.07 8.52 -10.82
N LEU A 247 11.19 8.76 -11.49
CA LEU A 247 11.26 9.15 -12.89
C LEU A 247 12.34 8.33 -13.61
N ASP A 248 11.98 7.72 -14.73
CA ASP A 248 12.92 7.03 -15.62
C ASP A 248 13.34 7.94 -16.76
N LEU A 249 14.64 8.23 -16.82
CA LEU A 249 15.27 8.85 -17.98
C LEU A 249 15.71 7.78 -18.96
N THR A 250 14.94 7.62 -20.03
CA THR A 250 15.22 6.69 -21.14
C THR A 250 16.01 7.37 -22.26
N GLY A 251 16.57 6.59 -23.19
CA GLY A 251 17.21 7.13 -24.39
C GLY A 251 18.66 7.57 -24.18
N ILE A 252 19.30 7.13 -23.09
CA ILE A 252 20.71 7.43 -22.77
C ILE A 252 21.65 6.74 -23.78
N ASP A 253 21.23 5.60 -24.31
CA ASP A 253 21.86 4.85 -25.40
C ASP A 253 21.98 5.66 -26.70
N LYS A 254 21.09 6.64 -26.93
CA LYS A 254 21.16 7.54 -28.09
C LYS A 254 22.39 8.44 -28.08
N TRP A 255 23.02 8.65 -26.92
CA TRP A 255 24.25 9.41 -26.81
C TRP A 255 25.46 8.55 -27.19
N ARG A 256 25.69 8.40 -28.51
CA ARG A 256 26.69 7.45 -29.06
C ARG A 256 28.14 7.93 -28.96
N ARG A 257 28.40 9.23 -29.10
CA ARG A 257 29.76 9.81 -29.11
C ARG A 257 30.04 10.55 -27.82
N ARG A 258 30.24 9.78 -26.75
CA ARG A 258 30.51 10.32 -25.42
C ARG A 258 31.98 10.74 -25.29
N PRO A 259 32.26 11.84 -24.59
CA PRO A 259 33.63 12.29 -24.35
C PRO A 259 34.38 11.35 -23.39
N GLU A 260 35.71 11.35 -23.49
CA GLU A 260 36.63 10.64 -22.58
C GLU A 260 36.71 11.35 -21.22
N SER A 261 35.59 11.39 -20.50
CA SER A 261 35.40 12.09 -19.22
C SER A 261 34.67 11.19 -18.24
N SER A 262 34.91 11.41 -16.94
CA SER A 262 34.16 10.79 -15.85
C SER A 262 33.04 11.70 -15.31
N GLN A 263 32.75 12.82 -15.97
CA GLN A 263 31.72 13.77 -15.54
C GLN A 263 30.57 13.86 -16.54
N LEU A 264 29.35 13.71 -16.02
CA LEU A 264 28.08 13.84 -16.75
C LEU A 264 27.31 15.05 -16.24
N GLU A 265 26.76 15.83 -17.16
CA GLU A 265 25.76 16.85 -16.86
C GLU A 265 24.44 16.48 -17.53
N ILE A 266 23.38 16.36 -16.74
CA ILE A 266 22.00 16.22 -17.21
C ILE A 266 21.29 17.54 -16.97
N ARG A 267 20.81 18.17 -18.03
CA ARG A 267 20.01 19.40 -17.96
C ARG A 267 18.58 19.13 -18.38
N PHE A 268 17.66 19.27 -17.45
CA PHE A 268 16.22 19.30 -17.71
C PHE A 268 15.83 20.73 -18.01
N VAL A 269 15.71 21.08 -19.30
CA VAL A 269 15.41 22.45 -19.74
C VAL A 269 13.90 22.67 -19.64
N LEU A 270 13.51 23.72 -18.95
CA LEU A 270 12.13 24.00 -18.61
C LEU A 270 11.53 25.08 -19.53
N LYS A 271 10.22 25.02 -19.69
CA LYS A 271 9.39 26.09 -20.26
C LYS A 271 9.31 27.26 -19.28
N THR A 272 8.77 28.39 -19.74
CA THR A 272 8.47 29.52 -18.86
C THR A 272 7.55 29.08 -17.73
N LEU A 273 7.97 29.36 -16.50
CA LEU A 273 7.25 28.93 -15.30
C LEU A 273 6.24 30.01 -14.88
N PRO A 274 4.99 29.66 -14.55
CA PRO A 274 3.98 30.61 -14.11
C PRO A 274 4.10 30.94 -12.60
N PHE A 275 5.00 30.27 -11.88
CA PHE A 275 5.22 30.42 -10.44
C PHE A 275 6.72 30.49 -10.11
N ALA A 276 7.04 30.93 -8.89
CA ALA A 276 8.41 30.94 -8.39
C ALA A 276 8.92 29.49 -8.27
N PRO A 277 10.04 29.13 -8.90
CA PRO A 277 10.48 27.75 -8.93
C PRO A 277 10.95 27.26 -7.56
N PRO A 278 10.80 25.96 -7.26
CA PRO A 278 11.29 25.39 -6.02
C PRO A 278 12.82 25.44 -5.99
N ARG A 279 13.39 25.57 -4.77
CA ARG A 279 14.84 25.43 -4.60
C ARG A 279 15.23 23.99 -4.90
N VAL A 280 16.26 23.78 -5.70
CA VAL A 280 16.79 22.44 -5.99
C VAL A 280 18.16 22.28 -5.33
N ARG A 281 18.39 21.13 -4.69
CA ARG A 281 19.64 20.76 -4.02
C ARG A 281 19.99 19.30 -4.31
N THR A 282 21.25 18.92 -4.11
CA THR A 282 21.76 17.55 -4.35
C THR A 282 20.94 16.46 -3.66
N HIS A 283 20.53 16.67 -2.40
CA HIS A 283 19.76 15.68 -1.63
C HIS A 283 18.32 15.48 -2.13
N ASN A 284 17.85 16.29 -3.09
CA ASN A 284 16.54 16.09 -3.70
C ASN A 284 16.52 14.97 -4.73
N PHE A 285 17.65 14.34 -5.03
CA PHE A 285 17.74 13.28 -6.02
C PHE A 285 18.51 12.08 -5.47
N ALA A 286 18.00 10.88 -5.74
CA ALA A 286 18.69 9.62 -5.53
C ALA A 286 18.60 8.76 -6.80
N LEU A 287 19.70 8.11 -7.20
CA LEU A 287 19.76 7.32 -8.44
C LEU A 287 19.22 5.91 -8.23
N ALA A 288 19.86 5.15 -7.36
CA ALA A 288 19.53 3.75 -7.12
C ALA A 288 18.63 3.62 -5.90
N ALA A 289 17.36 4.03 -6.02
CA ALA A 289 16.39 3.91 -4.93
C ALA A 289 15.23 2.99 -5.27
N THR A 290 14.56 2.47 -4.25
CA THR A 290 13.34 1.67 -4.35
C THR A 290 12.50 1.84 -3.09
N PRO A 291 11.17 1.74 -3.17
CA PRO A 291 10.37 1.45 -2.00
C PRO A 291 10.79 0.11 -1.39
N ALA A 292 10.66 0.01 -0.07
CA ALA A 292 10.86 -1.20 0.70
C ALA A 292 9.72 -1.35 1.71
N ILE A 293 9.23 -2.58 1.89
CA ILE A 293 8.10 -2.89 2.76
C ILE A 293 8.51 -3.93 3.81
N ASN A 294 8.01 -3.77 5.04
CA ASN A 294 8.30 -4.65 6.18
C ASN A 294 7.50 -5.96 6.07
N LEU A 295 7.91 -6.80 5.11
CA LEU A 295 7.37 -8.14 4.85
C LEU A 295 8.51 -9.11 4.63
N PHE A 296 8.39 -10.29 5.22
CA PHE A 296 9.40 -11.35 5.12
C PHE A 296 8.78 -12.73 5.37
N SER A 297 9.40 -13.76 4.82
CA SER A 297 9.03 -15.15 5.05
C SER A 297 9.39 -15.58 6.47
N HIS A 298 8.52 -16.34 7.11
CA HIS A 298 8.69 -16.88 8.46
C HIS A 298 7.91 -18.19 8.61
N ASP A 299 8.35 -19.09 9.50
CA ASP A 299 7.56 -20.28 9.86
C ASP A 299 6.68 -20.05 11.09
N ALA A 300 5.54 -20.75 11.15
CA ALA A 300 4.73 -20.85 12.36
C ALA A 300 5.30 -21.89 13.34
N ASP A 301 4.92 -21.79 14.61
CA ASP A 301 5.06 -22.91 15.55
C ASP A 301 4.26 -24.12 15.03
N PRO A 302 4.83 -25.35 15.04
CA PRO A 302 4.14 -26.52 14.53
C PRO A 302 2.81 -26.79 15.26
N ILE A 303 1.74 -27.01 14.51
CA ILE A 303 0.41 -27.27 15.07
C ILE A 303 0.15 -28.77 15.07
N ARG A 304 -0.06 -29.36 16.24
CA ARG A 304 -0.55 -30.74 16.35
C ARG A 304 -2.04 -30.77 16.05
N LEU A 305 -2.40 -31.38 14.93
CA LEU A 305 -3.77 -31.55 14.46
C LEU A 305 -4.34 -32.84 15.07
N ASP A 306 -5.15 -32.67 16.12
CA ASP A 306 -5.79 -33.74 16.89
C ASP A 306 -7.30 -33.87 16.64
N HIS A 307 -7.86 -32.98 15.81
CA HIS A 307 -9.30 -32.86 15.51
C HIS A 307 -10.22 -32.68 16.73
N MET A 308 -9.66 -32.28 17.88
CA MET A 308 -10.42 -31.99 19.10
C MET A 308 -10.94 -30.56 19.13
N LYS A 309 -10.42 -29.69 18.25
CA LYS A 309 -10.81 -28.28 18.09
C LYS A 309 -11.22 -28.05 16.65
N SER A 310 -12.19 -27.15 16.47
CA SER A 310 -12.59 -26.69 15.14
C SER A 310 -11.54 -25.81 14.48
N GLU A 311 -10.79 -25.05 15.28
CA GLU A 311 -9.81 -24.07 14.79
C GLU A 311 -8.54 -24.11 15.64
N TYR A 312 -7.39 -23.83 15.02
CA TYR A 312 -6.08 -23.82 15.66
C TYR A 312 -5.40 -22.47 15.48
N PHE A 313 -4.94 -21.86 16.58
CA PHE A 313 -4.26 -20.57 16.54
C PHE A 313 -2.89 -20.68 15.85
N ILE A 314 -2.65 -19.82 14.86
CA ILE A 314 -1.39 -19.72 14.13
C ILE A 314 -0.50 -18.71 14.85
N ARG A 315 0.65 -19.18 15.34
CA ARG A 315 1.66 -18.33 15.99
C ARG A 315 2.94 -18.31 15.16
N PRO A 316 3.48 -17.13 14.81
CA PRO A 316 4.83 -17.05 14.25
C PRO A 316 5.84 -17.63 15.23
N SER A 317 6.75 -18.47 14.75
CA SER A 317 7.79 -19.04 15.60
C SER A 317 8.76 -17.95 16.10
N GLY A 318 9.38 -18.15 17.26
CA GLY A 318 10.40 -17.24 17.78
C GLY A 318 10.24 -16.89 19.26
N GLY A 319 11.23 -16.18 19.81
CA GLY A 319 11.31 -15.90 21.25
C GLY A 319 10.43 -14.73 21.73
N ASN A 320 9.98 -13.85 20.83
CA ASN A 320 9.17 -12.69 21.20
C ASN A 320 7.95 -12.53 20.28
N ASP A 321 6.88 -13.21 20.66
CA ASP A 321 5.56 -13.21 20.03
C ASP A 321 5.00 -11.83 19.66
N ARG A 322 5.43 -10.74 20.31
CA ARG A 322 4.92 -9.38 20.06
C ARG A 322 5.61 -8.70 18.89
N HIS A 323 6.75 -9.21 18.45
CA HIS A 323 7.57 -8.60 17.40
C HIS A 323 7.27 -9.16 16.00
N PHE A 324 6.40 -10.16 15.91
CA PHE A 324 5.99 -10.81 14.68
C PHE A 324 4.47 -10.86 14.61
N GLN A 325 3.94 -10.41 13.48
CA GLN A 325 2.53 -10.46 13.18
C GLN A 325 2.34 -11.16 11.83
N VAL A 326 1.41 -12.11 11.79
CA VAL A 326 1.04 -12.81 10.57
C VAL A 326 0.41 -11.81 9.60
N TYR A 327 0.94 -11.76 8.38
CA TYR A 327 0.39 -10.99 7.26
C TYR A 327 -0.43 -11.90 6.34
N ASP A 328 0.11 -13.08 6.01
CA ASP A 328 -0.54 -14.05 5.12
C ASP A 328 -0.04 -15.48 5.39
N VAL A 329 -0.88 -16.48 5.10
CA VAL A 329 -0.53 -17.91 5.17
C VAL A 329 -0.18 -18.38 3.77
N GLN A 330 1.08 -18.75 3.54
CA GLN A 330 1.59 -19.07 2.19
C GLN A 330 1.37 -20.54 1.82
N ASN A 331 1.63 -21.46 2.75
CA ASN A 331 1.49 -22.89 2.52
C ASN A 331 1.24 -23.64 3.83
N VAL A 332 0.48 -24.73 3.76
CA VAL A 332 0.17 -25.62 4.88
C VAL A 332 0.47 -27.06 4.48
N THR A 333 1.41 -27.68 5.18
CA THR A 333 1.85 -29.05 4.92
C THR A 333 1.73 -29.89 6.19
N GLY A 334 0.97 -30.97 6.14
CA GLY A 334 0.83 -31.95 7.21
C GLY A 334 1.84 -33.08 7.11
N PHE A 335 2.40 -33.46 8.26
CA PHE A 335 3.30 -34.60 8.41
C PHE A 335 2.66 -35.66 9.30
N LEU A 336 2.40 -36.85 8.74
CA LEU A 336 1.79 -37.95 9.47
C LEU A 336 2.75 -38.52 10.52
N GLN A 337 2.25 -38.70 11.75
CA GLN A 337 3.05 -39.18 12.86
C GLN A 337 3.60 -40.60 12.58
N GLY A 338 4.92 -40.75 12.60
CA GLY A 338 5.59 -42.05 12.38
C GLY A 338 5.87 -42.41 10.92
N THR A 339 5.60 -41.51 9.97
CA THR A 339 5.96 -41.68 8.56
C THR A 339 6.66 -40.43 8.02
N ALA A 340 7.29 -40.53 6.85
CA ALA A 340 7.79 -39.38 6.09
C ALA A 340 6.78 -38.90 5.04
N GLN A 341 5.50 -39.29 5.17
CA GLN A 341 4.48 -38.93 4.19
C GLN A 341 4.00 -37.51 4.45
N GLU A 342 4.16 -36.67 3.42
CA GLU A 342 3.69 -35.30 3.38
C GLU A 342 2.28 -35.25 2.78
N ARG A 343 1.45 -34.38 3.34
CA ARG A 343 0.12 -34.05 2.84
C ARG A 343 0.03 -32.54 2.66
N ASN A 344 -0.17 -32.09 1.44
CA ASN A 344 -0.39 -30.67 1.17
C ASN A 344 -1.87 -30.35 1.36
N TYR A 345 -2.15 -29.21 2.00
CA TYR A 345 -3.50 -28.67 2.10
C TYR A 345 -3.65 -27.52 1.12
N ALA A 346 -4.69 -27.57 0.30
CA ALA A 346 -5.04 -26.46 -0.58
C ALA A 346 -5.84 -25.39 0.19
N PRO A 347 -5.68 -24.09 -0.10
CA PRO A 347 -6.55 -23.07 0.47
C PRO A 347 -8.01 -23.30 0.01
N PHE A 348 -8.96 -23.09 0.92
CA PHE A 348 -10.39 -23.13 0.62
C PHE A 348 -10.78 -21.85 -0.12
N GLU A 349 -10.45 -21.79 -1.40
CA GLU A 349 -10.90 -20.75 -2.31
C GLU A 349 -12.06 -21.26 -3.17
N LEU A 350 -12.99 -20.39 -3.54
CA LEU A 350 -14.18 -20.72 -4.37
C LEU A 350 -13.85 -21.32 -5.75
N PHE A 351 -12.58 -21.45 -6.11
CA PHE A 351 -12.10 -21.81 -7.44
C PHE A 351 -11.07 -22.95 -7.46
N SER A 352 -10.97 -23.73 -6.38
CA SER A 352 -10.09 -24.91 -6.40
C SER A 352 -10.57 -25.86 -7.52
N PRO A 353 -9.70 -26.29 -8.45
CA PRO A 353 -10.11 -27.07 -9.62
C PRO A 353 -10.72 -28.43 -9.27
N ASP A 354 -10.37 -28.98 -8.11
CA ASP A 354 -10.84 -30.27 -7.62
C ASP A 354 -11.08 -30.25 -6.09
N PRO A 355 -12.22 -29.70 -5.62
CA PRO A 355 -12.55 -29.67 -4.20
C PRO A 355 -12.85 -31.05 -3.62
N GLU A 356 -12.88 -32.11 -4.44
CA GLU A 356 -13.16 -33.48 -4.03
C GLU A 356 -11.91 -34.36 -3.91
N ALA A 357 -10.73 -33.90 -4.35
CA ALA A 357 -9.51 -34.70 -4.33
C ALA A 357 -8.59 -34.41 -3.12
N ASP A 358 -8.41 -33.14 -2.76
CA ASP A 358 -7.39 -32.73 -1.80
C ASP A 358 -7.98 -32.15 -0.49
N PRO A 359 -7.34 -32.41 0.67
CA PRO A 359 -7.65 -31.71 1.92
C PRO A 359 -7.48 -30.20 1.77
N THR A 360 -8.37 -29.43 2.37
CA THR A 360 -8.36 -27.97 2.29
C THR A 360 -8.19 -27.31 3.64
N TYR A 361 -7.66 -26.09 3.66
CA TYR A 361 -7.61 -25.26 4.86
C TYR A 361 -8.33 -23.92 4.67
N HIS A 362 -8.92 -23.40 5.75
CA HIS A 362 -9.52 -22.08 5.83
C HIS A 362 -8.83 -21.25 6.91
N VAL A 363 -8.62 -19.96 6.65
CA VAL A 363 -7.98 -19.04 7.59
C VAL A 363 -9.00 -18.05 8.11
N ASN A 364 -9.38 -18.18 9.38
CA ASN A 364 -10.23 -17.21 10.06
C ASN A 364 -9.35 -16.13 10.71
N ILE A 365 -9.70 -14.85 10.47
CA ILE A 365 -8.95 -13.69 10.98
C ILE A 365 -9.85 -12.97 11.97
N ARG A 366 -9.41 -12.78 13.21
CA ARG A 366 -10.21 -12.06 14.23
C ARG A 366 -9.40 -10.96 14.87
N GLN A 367 -10.06 -9.89 15.29
CA GLN A 367 -9.40 -8.86 16.09
C GLN A 367 -8.88 -9.50 17.38
N SER A 368 -7.58 -9.35 17.61
CA SER A 368 -6.98 -9.90 18.81
C SER A 368 -7.49 -9.13 20.05
N PRO A 369 -7.94 -9.83 21.11
CA PRO A 369 -8.38 -9.18 22.35
C PRO A 369 -7.21 -8.68 23.23
N VAL A 370 -5.97 -9.13 22.96
CA VAL A 370 -4.79 -8.88 23.80
C VAL A 370 -3.73 -8.05 23.09
N ARG A 371 -3.39 -8.44 21.86
CA ARG A 371 -2.45 -7.77 20.97
C ARG A 371 -3.17 -6.74 20.11
N GLN A 372 -2.45 -5.70 19.72
CA GLN A 372 -2.91 -4.78 18.68
C GLN A 372 -2.66 -5.43 17.33
N GLY A 373 -3.72 -5.90 16.67
CA GLY A 373 -3.60 -6.65 15.42
C GLY A 373 -4.69 -7.70 15.28
N TYR A 374 -4.37 -8.71 14.49
CA TYR A 374 -5.24 -9.83 14.21
C TYR A 374 -4.63 -11.15 14.65
N ASP A 375 -5.49 -12.01 15.17
CA ASP A 375 -5.19 -13.41 15.43
C ASP A 375 -5.68 -14.23 14.23
N PHE A 376 -4.82 -15.13 13.76
CA PHE A 376 -5.09 -16.01 12.64
C PHE A 376 -5.37 -17.41 13.18
N PHE A 377 -6.46 -18.01 12.72
CA PHE A 377 -6.86 -19.36 13.10
C PHE A 377 -6.99 -20.22 11.85
N LEU A 378 -6.46 -21.44 11.91
CA LEU A 378 -6.53 -22.41 10.84
C LEU A 378 -7.64 -23.42 11.13
N SER A 379 -8.51 -23.65 10.15
CA SER A 379 -9.44 -24.77 10.12
C SER A 379 -9.09 -25.67 8.94
N VAL A 380 -9.30 -26.98 9.07
CA VAL A 380 -9.05 -27.93 7.99
C VAL A 380 -10.32 -28.71 7.66
N ALA A 381 -10.48 -29.07 6.39
CA ALA A 381 -11.55 -29.90 5.90
C ALA A 381 -10.99 -30.99 4.98
N TYR A 382 -11.70 -32.13 4.91
CA TYR A 382 -11.32 -33.28 4.12
C TYR A 382 -12.41 -33.63 3.12
N PRO A 383 -12.05 -34.21 1.97
CA PRO A 383 -13.03 -34.70 1.01
C PRO A 383 -14.02 -35.71 1.62
N PRO A 384 -15.27 -35.76 1.11
CA PRO A 384 -16.23 -36.78 1.50
C PRO A 384 -15.67 -38.20 1.30
N GLY A 385 -15.79 -39.08 2.28
CA GLY A 385 -15.32 -40.47 2.19
C GLY A 385 -13.88 -40.72 2.66
N SER A 386 -13.16 -39.68 3.10
CA SER A 386 -11.76 -39.78 3.60
C SER A 386 -11.56 -40.57 4.90
N GLY A 387 -12.64 -41.04 5.54
CA GLY A 387 -12.57 -41.70 6.85
C GLY A 387 -12.18 -40.76 7.99
N SER A 388 -11.78 -41.32 9.15
CA SER A 388 -11.26 -40.51 10.25
C SER A 388 -9.81 -40.11 9.94
N PRO A 389 -9.49 -38.80 9.87
CA PRO A 389 -8.13 -38.36 9.61
C PRO A 389 -7.20 -38.78 10.76
N PRO A 390 -5.97 -39.27 10.47
CA PRO A 390 -4.98 -39.58 11.49
C PRO A 390 -4.41 -38.29 12.11
N PRO A 391 -3.89 -38.34 13.34
CA PRO A 391 -3.21 -37.20 13.92
C PRO A 391 -1.92 -36.90 13.16
N GLU A 392 -1.70 -35.63 12.87
CA GLU A 392 -0.55 -35.14 12.11
C GLU A 392 -0.05 -33.80 12.68
N THR A 393 1.16 -33.41 12.29
CA THR A 393 1.73 -32.11 12.66
C THR A 393 1.76 -31.23 11.42
N LEU A 394 1.11 -30.07 11.51
CA LEU A 394 1.11 -29.07 10.45
C LEU A 394 2.35 -28.19 10.58
N SER A 395 3.10 -28.09 9.48
CA SER A 395 4.08 -27.05 9.23
C SER A 395 3.43 -25.99 8.36
N ILE A 396 3.52 -24.73 8.78
CA ILE A 396 2.85 -23.61 8.13
C ILE A 396 3.89 -22.56 7.79
N ALA A 397 4.02 -22.28 6.49
CA ALA A 397 4.83 -21.18 5.98
C ALA A 397 4.00 -19.90 6.00
N LEU A 398 4.56 -18.84 6.60
CA LEU A 398 3.92 -17.54 6.79
C LEU A 398 4.68 -16.45 6.04
N GLN A 399 3.94 -15.41 5.69
CA GLN A 399 4.50 -14.09 5.50
C GLN A 399 4.18 -13.26 6.75
N CYS A 400 5.20 -12.61 7.31
CA CYS A 400 5.08 -11.83 8.54
C CYS A 400 5.52 -10.38 8.34
N THR A 401 5.05 -9.53 9.24
CA THR A 401 5.50 -8.16 9.47
C THR A 401 5.93 -8.01 10.93
N ASN A 402 6.67 -6.96 11.27
CA ASN A 402 7.05 -6.61 12.64
C ASN A 402 6.02 -5.72 13.35
N GLY A 403 4.82 -5.56 12.79
CA GLY A 403 3.75 -4.78 13.41
C GLY A 403 4.14 -3.31 13.55
N SER A 404 4.02 -2.75 14.76
CA SER A 404 4.40 -1.35 15.04
C SER A 404 5.88 -1.15 15.36
N LEU A 405 6.68 -2.23 15.45
CA LEU A 405 8.10 -2.14 15.82
C LEU A 405 8.93 -1.23 14.87
N PRO A 406 8.71 -1.23 13.53
CA PRO A 406 9.44 -0.36 12.62
C PRO A 406 9.19 1.14 12.81
N GLU A 407 8.16 1.55 13.55
CA GLU A 407 7.84 2.96 13.80
C GLU A 407 8.90 3.67 14.64
N GLY A 408 9.73 2.91 15.38
CA GLY A 408 10.88 3.43 16.13
C GLY A 408 12.10 3.79 15.27
N LEU A 409 12.13 3.36 13.99
CA LEU A 409 13.27 3.54 13.11
C LEU A 409 13.36 4.96 12.54
N GLN A 410 14.58 5.48 12.45
CA GLN A 410 14.91 6.77 11.87
C GLN A 410 15.60 6.63 10.51
N VAL A 411 15.86 7.78 9.87
CA VAL A 411 16.64 7.84 8.62
C VAL A 411 18.05 7.29 8.86
N GLY A 412 18.43 6.28 8.09
CA GLY A 412 19.75 5.64 8.20
C GLY A 412 19.75 4.30 8.94
N ASP A 413 18.68 3.95 9.66
CA ASP A 413 18.67 2.75 10.50
C ASP A 413 18.49 1.45 9.68
N ILE A 414 17.96 1.53 8.45
CA ILE A 414 17.83 0.38 7.55
C ILE A 414 19.06 0.30 6.66
N ALA A 415 20.12 -0.33 7.16
CA ALA A 415 21.44 -0.35 6.53
C ALA A 415 22.19 -1.70 6.66
N PHE A 416 21.54 -2.76 7.15
CA PHE A 416 22.20 -4.04 7.42
C PHE A 416 21.87 -5.08 6.35
N ALA A 417 22.90 -5.54 5.63
CA ALA A 417 22.77 -6.53 4.57
C ALA A 417 22.28 -7.89 5.12
N THR A 418 21.53 -8.62 4.29
CA THR A 418 21.14 -10.01 4.54
C THR A 418 21.83 -10.94 3.53
N SER A 419 21.53 -12.24 3.58
CA SER A 419 22.04 -13.23 2.61
C SER A 419 21.61 -12.97 1.16
N THR A 420 20.57 -12.16 0.94
CA THR A 420 20.05 -11.85 -0.41
C THR A 420 20.55 -10.51 -0.95
N THR A 421 21.20 -9.70 -0.13
CA THR A 421 21.71 -8.39 -0.55
C THR A 421 22.96 -8.57 -1.43
N PRO A 422 23.02 -7.99 -2.64
CA PRO A 422 24.23 -8.03 -3.46
C PRO A 422 25.46 -7.44 -2.76
N GLU A 423 26.65 -7.93 -3.11
CA GLU A 423 27.91 -7.38 -2.64
C GLU A 423 28.23 -6.02 -3.29
N PHE A 424 29.26 -5.32 -2.80
CA PHE A 424 29.78 -4.04 -3.34
C PHE A 424 28.81 -2.84 -3.33
N ILE A 425 27.71 -2.94 -2.59
CA ILE A 425 26.77 -1.84 -2.38
C ILE A 425 26.59 -1.55 -0.90
N GLU A 426 26.28 -0.30 -0.60
CA GLU A 426 25.78 0.16 0.70
C GLU A 426 24.37 0.67 0.51
N PHE A 427 23.57 0.70 1.57
CA PHE A 427 22.22 1.23 1.48
C PHE A 427 21.77 1.88 2.78
N LYS A 428 20.79 2.76 2.66
CA LYS A 428 20.10 3.37 3.79
C LYS A 428 18.71 3.82 3.40
N ASN A 429 17.77 3.82 4.35
CA ASN A 429 16.47 4.47 4.15
C ASN A 429 16.62 5.99 4.07
N LEU A 430 15.87 6.61 3.15
CA LEU A 430 15.83 8.05 2.92
C LEU A 430 14.82 8.77 3.81
N ARG A 431 13.85 8.03 4.37
CA ARG A 431 12.84 8.53 5.31
C ARG A 431 12.57 7.49 6.42
N PRO A 432 12.03 7.91 7.58
CA PRO A 432 11.50 6.98 8.56
C PRO A 432 10.40 6.10 7.93
N PRO A 433 10.27 4.83 8.32
CA PRO A 433 9.16 3.98 7.88
C PRO A 433 7.80 4.59 8.23
N THR A 434 6.79 4.30 7.40
CA THR A 434 5.40 4.66 7.68
C THR A 434 4.89 3.87 8.88
N ALA A 435 3.87 4.40 9.55
CA ALA A 435 3.16 3.65 10.57
C ALA A 435 2.44 2.43 9.97
N THR A 436 2.36 1.35 10.75
CA THR A 436 1.59 0.18 10.34
C THR A 436 0.10 0.46 10.56
N VAL A 437 -0.70 0.22 9.52
CA VAL A 437 -2.15 0.40 9.58
C VAL A 437 -2.79 -0.97 9.77
N VAL A 438 -3.56 -1.13 10.83
CA VAL A 438 -4.38 -2.32 11.04
C VAL A 438 -5.82 -1.89 10.76
N PRO A 439 -6.45 -2.36 9.66
CA PRO A 439 -7.87 -2.10 9.43
C PRO A 439 -8.68 -2.53 10.66
N ALA A 440 -9.85 -1.95 10.90
CA ALA A 440 -10.80 -2.49 11.88
C ALA A 440 -11.81 -3.41 11.17
N PRO A 441 -11.92 -4.71 11.52
CA PRO A 441 -13.05 -5.51 11.11
C PRO A 441 -14.26 -5.12 11.95
N GLY A 442 -15.44 -5.20 11.34
CA GLY A 442 -16.73 -5.03 12.02
C GLY A 442 -17.43 -3.71 11.74
N LYS A 443 -16.75 -2.56 11.82
CA LYS A 443 -17.45 -1.27 11.63
C LYS A 443 -17.72 -0.96 10.17
N ASN A 444 -19.00 -0.93 9.79
CA ASN A 444 -19.47 -0.53 8.47
C ASN A 444 -18.93 -1.37 7.30
N LEU A 445 -18.37 -2.56 7.54
CA LEU A 445 -17.90 -3.47 6.47
C LEU A 445 -19.00 -3.71 5.42
N HIS A 446 -20.25 -3.84 5.84
CA HIS A 446 -21.40 -4.00 4.94
C HIS A 446 -21.56 -2.80 3.99
N TRP A 447 -21.46 -1.57 4.51
CA TRP A 447 -21.51 -0.35 3.70
C TRP A 447 -20.29 -0.23 2.78
N ARG A 448 -19.12 -0.64 3.25
CA ARG A 448 -17.90 -0.69 2.45
C ARG A 448 -18.03 -1.71 1.31
N LEU A 449 -18.60 -2.89 1.57
CA LEU A 449 -18.89 -3.93 0.58
C LEU A 449 -19.84 -3.41 -0.49
N LEU A 450 -20.98 -2.87 -0.05
CA LEU A 450 -21.99 -2.28 -0.94
C LEU A 450 -21.39 -1.14 -1.77
N SER A 451 -20.50 -0.33 -1.18
CA SER A 451 -19.81 0.71 -1.92
C SER A 451 -18.99 0.10 -3.05
N HIS A 452 -18.14 -0.90 -2.78
CA HIS A 452 -17.31 -1.53 -3.83
C HIS A 452 -18.13 -2.29 -4.89
N LEU A 453 -19.26 -2.93 -4.52
CA LEU A 453 -20.11 -3.69 -5.45
C LEU A 453 -21.04 -2.79 -6.30
N CYS A 454 -21.52 -1.67 -5.74
CA CYS A 454 -22.49 -0.79 -6.40
C CYS A 454 -21.84 0.35 -7.19
N LEU A 455 -20.53 0.54 -7.07
CA LEU A 455 -19.80 1.51 -7.87
C LEU A 455 -19.73 1.03 -9.32
N ASN A 456 -20.43 1.76 -10.19
CA ASN A 456 -20.28 1.70 -11.63
C ASN A 456 -19.71 3.05 -12.11
N TYR A 457 -19.16 3.11 -13.32
CA TYR A 457 -18.54 4.33 -13.87
C TYR A 457 -19.49 5.56 -13.94
N ARG A 458 -20.82 5.37 -13.92
CA ARG A 458 -21.79 6.49 -13.78
C ARG A 458 -21.77 7.11 -12.39
N THR A 459 -21.39 6.34 -11.38
CA THR A 459 -21.36 6.70 -9.97
C THR A 459 -20.10 7.52 -9.63
N LEU A 460 -18.96 7.29 -10.32
CA LEU A 460 -17.72 8.08 -10.10
C LEU A 460 -17.74 9.49 -10.71
N ALA A 461 -18.74 9.83 -11.53
CA ALA A 461 -18.92 11.16 -12.09
C ALA A 461 -19.63 12.13 -11.12
N ASP A 462 -19.60 11.80 -9.83
CA ASP A 462 -20.27 12.48 -8.73
C ASP A 462 -19.25 12.67 -7.59
N VAL A 463 -19.26 13.84 -6.96
CA VAL A 463 -18.20 14.23 -6.01
C VAL A 463 -18.28 13.37 -4.77
N GLU A 464 -19.49 13.19 -4.26
CA GLU A 464 -19.81 12.48 -3.02
C GLU A 464 -19.37 11.02 -3.13
N ASN A 465 -19.64 10.37 -4.27
CA ASN A 465 -19.22 9.00 -4.51
C ASN A 465 -17.70 8.84 -4.65
N LEU A 466 -17.02 9.76 -5.36
CA LEU A 466 -15.55 9.71 -5.48
C LEU A 466 -14.89 9.95 -4.11
N GLN A 467 -15.39 10.91 -3.34
CA GLN A 467 -14.90 11.17 -1.99
C GLN A 467 -15.16 9.99 -1.05
N ALA A 468 -16.36 9.39 -1.11
CA ALA A 468 -16.70 8.21 -0.34
C ALA A 468 -15.73 7.06 -0.65
N LEU A 469 -15.49 6.78 -1.95
CA LEU A 469 -14.53 5.76 -2.38
C LEU A 469 -13.13 6.04 -1.82
N LEU A 470 -12.59 7.24 -2.00
CA LEU A 470 -11.24 7.56 -1.53
C LEU A 470 -11.13 7.43 0.00
N ASN A 471 -12.18 7.80 0.73
CA ASN A 471 -12.24 7.62 2.19
C ASN A 471 -12.28 6.14 2.61
N LEU A 472 -12.71 5.21 1.76
CA LEU A 472 -12.63 3.77 2.06
C LEU A 472 -11.20 3.28 2.21
N TYR A 473 -10.24 3.94 1.55
CA TYR A 473 -8.82 3.60 1.57
C TYR A 473 -7.98 4.51 2.48
N ASN A 474 -8.56 5.58 3.01
CA ASN A 474 -7.95 6.40 4.05
C ASN A 474 -8.38 5.87 5.43
N PHE A 475 -7.69 4.86 5.94
CA PHE A 475 -8.05 4.18 7.18
C PHE A 475 -7.90 5.09 8.40
N GLU A 476 -8.99 5.27 9.16
CA GLU A 476 -9.01 6.02 10.41
C GLU A 476 -8.10 5.41 11.47
N GLU A 477 -7.74 4.14 11.38
CA GLU A 477 -6.88 3.43 12.33
C GLU A 477 -5.38 3.71 12.10
N ASN A 478 -5.04 4.52 11.09
CA ASN A 478 -3.64 4.89 10.81
C ASN A 478 -3.04 5.70 11.96
N ARG A 479 -2.03 5.15 12.66
CA ARG A 479 -1.40 5.80 13.81
C ARG A 479 -0.74 7.14 13.46
N ASP A 480 -0.38 7.33 12.19
CA ASP A 480 0.01 8.63 11.67
C ASP A 480 -1.23 9.52 11.43
N ARG A 481 -1.72 10.11 12.53
CA ARG A 481 -2.82 11.07 12.53
C ARG A 481 -2.59 12.26 11.59
N PRO A 482 -1.40 12.90 11.57
CA PRO A 482 -1.10 13.93 10.59
C PRO A 482 -1.30 13.48 9.14
N ALA A 483 -0.79 12.30 8.75
CA ALA A 483 -0.98 11.77 7.40
C ALA A 483 -2.46 11.50 7.07
N PHE A 484 -3.19 10.88 8.00
CA PHE A 484 -4.62 10.64 7.85
C PHE A 484 -5.42 11.94 7.62
N LEU A 485 -5.17 12.97 8.43
CA LEU A 485 -5.85 14.27 8.31
C LEU A 485 -5.45 14.99 7.01
N ALA A 486 -4.18 14.90 6.60
CA ALA A 486 -3.74 15.45 5.32
C ALA A 486 -4.47 14.78 4.15
N ASN A 487 -4.61 13.45 4.16
CA ASN A 487 -5.35 12.72 3.13
C ASN A 487 -6.85 13.08 3.14
N GLN A 488 -7.47 13.17 4.32
CA GLN A 488 -8.86 13.61 4.44
C GLN A 488 -9.05 15.03 3.87
N LYS A 489 -8.11 15.94 4.14
CA LYS A 489 -8.13 17.29 3.58
C LYS A 489 -8.01 17.28 2.05
N ARG A 490 -7.09 16.48 1.48
CA ARG A 490 -6.96 16.30 0.01
C ARG A 490 -8.27 15.82 -0.62
N ILE A 491 -8.92 14.84 -0.01
CA ILE A 491 -10.21 14.28 -0.49
C ILE A 491 -11.30 15.37 -0.45
N ALA A 492 -11.41 16.09 0.67
CA ALA A 492 -12.36 17.20 0.82
C ALA A 492 -12.09 18.37 -0.14
N GLY A 493 -10.88 18.48 -0.67
CA GLY A 493 -10.50 19.48 -1.68
C GLY A 493 -11.19 19.32 -3.03
N ILE A 494 -11.78 18.15 -3.32
CA ILE A 494 -12.56 17.90 -4.53
C ILE A 494 -13.91 18.61 -4.40
N GLN A 495 -14.17 19.60 -5.25
CA GLN A 495 -15.40 20.39 -5.20
C GLN A 495 -16.43 20.00 -6.27
N LYS A 496 -15.95 19.57 -7.44
CA LYS A 496 -16.81 19.22 -8.56
C LYS A 496 -16.18 18.12 -9.39
N VAL A 497 -16.99 17.18 -9.85
CA VAL A 497 -16.64 16.19 -10.86
C VAL A 497 -17.71 16.24 -11.94
N GLU A 498 -17.30 16.38 -13.20
CA GLU A 498 -18.18 16.30 -14.36
C GLU A 498 -17.58 15.36 -15.39
N THR A 499 -18.40 14.52 -16.00
CA THR A 499 -17.94 13.64 -17.08
C THR A 499 -18.68 13.94 -18.36
N LYS A 500 -17.93 14.07 -19.46
CA LYS A 500 -18.48 14.27 -20.81
C LYS A 500 -18.05 13.13 -21.72
N THR A 501 -18.96 12.64 -22.53
CA THR A 501 -18.62 11.69 -23.60
C THR A 501 -17.81 12.41 -24.69
N SER A 502 -16.80 11.73 -25.21
CA SER A 502 -15.84 12.29 -26.15
C SER A 502 -15.43 11.21 -27.14
N ASP A 503 -15.45 11.50 -28.43
CA ASP A 503 -15.03 10.57 -29.47
C ASP A 503 -13.68 11.04 -30.02
N ARG A 504 -12.71 10.12 -30.12
CA ARG A 504 -11.36 10.40 -30.63
C ARG A 504 -10.96 9.41 -31.71
N LEU A 505 -10.20 9.87 -32.68
CA LEU A 505 -9.59 9.01 -33.69
C LEU A 505 -8.24 8.49 -33.15
N VAL A 506 -8.13 7.17 -33.02
CA VAL A 506 -6.91 6.47 -32.56
C VAL A 506 -6.58 5.44 -33.63
N ASP A 507 -5.40 5.54 -34.24
CA ASP A 507 -4.98 4.64 -35.34
C ASP A 507 -6.05 4.43 -36.43
N ARG A 508 -6.72 5.52 -36.82
CA ARG A 508 -7.81 5.56 -37.83
C ARG A 508 -9.13 4.88 -37.39
N VAL A 509 -9.26 4.48 -36.12
CA VAL A 509 -10.51 3.97 -35.53
C VAL A 509 -11.11 5.04 -34.62
N ILE A 510 -12.44 5.24 -34.69
CA ILE A 510 -13.13 6.11 -33.74
C ILE A 510 -13.30 5.33 -32.44
N MET A 511 -12.63 5.80 -31.39
CA MET A 511 -12.79 5.30 -30.04
C MET A 511 -13.64 6.28 -29.23
N ARG A 512 -14.63 5.73 -28.53
CA ARG A 512 -15.44 6.48 -27.58
C ARG A 512 -14.78 6.47 -26.22
N GLY A 513 -14.75 7.62 -25.56
CA GLY A 513 -14.15 7.80 -24.26
C GLY A 513 -14.89 8.81 -23.40
N ARG A 514 -14.27 9.14 -22.28
CA ARG A 514 -14.81 10.04 -21.26
C ARG A 514 -13.77 11.09 -20.87
N ASP A 515 -14.15 12.35 -21.04
CA ASP A 515 -13.40 13.48 -20.53
C ASP A 515 -13.92 13.83 -19.12
N ILE A 516 -13.08 13.59 -18.12
CA ILE A 516 -13.39 13.82 -16.70
C ILE A 516 -12.82 15.17 -16.30
N HIS A 517 -13.69 16.08 -15.92
CA HIS A 517 -13.35 17.43 -15.49
C HIS A 517 -13.57 17.54 -13.99
N MET A 518 -12.50 17.81 -13.26
CA MET A 518 -12.52 17.98 -11.82
C MET A 518 -12.20 19.42 -11.45
N GLN A 519 -12.92 19.97 -10.48
CA GLN A 519 -12.58 21.23 -9.85
C GLN A 519 -12.09 20.95 -8.44
N VAL A 520 -10.89 21.43 -8.12
CA VAL A 520 -10.25 21.21 -6.83
C VAL A 520 -9.76 22.53 -6.23
N ARG A 521 -9.65 22.55 -4.91
CA ARG A 521 -9.19 23.69 -4.13
C ARG A 521 -7.73 23.54 -3.71
N GLN A 522 -6.83 24.42 -4.16
CA GLN A 522 -5.39 24.31 -3.85
C GLN A 522 -5.09 24.33 -2.35
N ASP A 523 -5.86 25.10 -1.56
CA ASP A 523 -5.64 25.27 -0.11
C ASP A 523 -5.86 23.98 0.72
N HIS A 524 -6.34 22.92 0.08
CA HIS A 524 -6.51 21.58 0.67
C HIS A 524 -5.29 20.67 0.47
N TYR A 525 -4.34 21.08 -0.36
CA TYR A 525 -3.09 20.38 -0.66
C TYR A 525 -1.91 21.12 -0.02
N ALA A 526 -0.77 20.45 0.13
CA ALA A 526 0.45 21.11 0.63
C ALA A 526 0.97 22.17 -0.34
N GLY A 527 0.87 21.91 -1.65
CA GLY A 527 1.33 22.79 -2.71
C GLY A 527 0.76 22.40 -4.07
N LEU A 528 1.21 23.06 -5.15
CA LEU A 528 0.83 22.70 -6.52
C LEU A 528 1.37 21.32 -6.90
N GLY A 529 2.58 20.98 -6.45
CA GLY A 529 3.17 19.66 -6.65
C GLY A 529 2.34 18.54 -6.05
N ASP A 530 1.88 18.69 -4.80
CA ASP A 530 1.03 17.72 -4.10
C ASP A 530 -0.32 17.52 -4.81
N LEU A 531 -0.94 18.60 -5.28
CA LEU A 531 -2.15 18.55 -6.10
C LEU A 531 -1.91 17.80 -7.42
N PHE A 532 -0.79 18.09 -8.10
CA PHE A 532 -0.44 17.43 -9.35
C PHE A 532 -0.12 15.94 -9.17
N LEU A 533 0.56 15.57 -8.08
CA LEU A 533 0.80 14.17 -7.74
C LEU A 533 -0.51 13.43 -7.47
N PHE A 534 -1.40 14.01 -6.66
CA PHE A 534 -2.73 13.48 -6.42
C PHE A 534 -3.53 13.30 -7.72
N GLY A 535 -3.49 14.30 -8.60
CA GLY A 535 -4.12 14.23 -9.92
C GLY A 535 -3.53 13.13 -10.80
N SER A 536 -2.20 12.91 -10.75
CA SER A 536 -1.54 11.84 -11.49
C SER A 536 -1.95 10.46 -10.99
N VAL A 537 -2.14 10.29 -9.68
CA VAL A 537 -2.67 9.07 -9.07
C VAL A 537 -4.11 8.81 -9.50
N LEU A 538 -4.96 9.84 -9.47
CA LEU A 538 -6.35 9.73 -9.92
C LEU A 538 -6.45 9.42 -11.42
N ASP A 539 -5.58 9.98 -12.25
CA ASP A 539 -5.53 9.71 -13.69
C ASP A 539 -5.31 8.21 -13.98
N HIS A 540 -4.34 7.59 -13.29
CA HIS A 540 -4.08 6.15 -13.43
C HIS A 540 -5.23 5.30 -12.86
N PHE A 541 -5.76 5.66 -11.69
CA PHE A 541 -6.90 4.97 -11.09
C PHE A 541 -8.13 4.97 -12.02
N LEU A 542 -8.49 6.14 -12.56
CA LEU A 542 -9.64 6.29 -13.45
C LEU A 542 -9.41 5.60 -14.81
N GLY A 543 -8.16 5.56 -15.28
CA GLY A 543 -7.74 4.82 -16.47
C GLY A 543 -7.93 3.31 -16.32
N LEU A 544 -7.49 2.73 -15.19
CA LEU A 544 -7.69 1.31 -14.87
C LEU A 544 -9.16 0.94 -14.68
N TYR A 545 -9.96 1.87 -14.16
CA TYR A 545 -11.37 1.63 -13.93
C TYR A 545 -12.21 1.67 -15.24
N ALA A 546 -11.62 2.14 -16.35
CA ALA A 546 -12.30 2.28 -17.63
C ALA A 546 -12.80 0.94 -18.16
N SER A 547 -14.01 0.94 -18.74
CA SER A 547 -14.50 -0.23 -19.48
C SER A 547 -13.59 -0.54 -20.66
N MET A 548 -13.51 -1.81 -21.05
CA MET A 548 -12.75 -2.25 -22.23
C MET A 548 -13.06 -1.36 -23.44
N ASN A 549 -12.01 -0.97 -24.18
CA ASN A 549 -12.08 -0.13 -25.38
C ASN A 549 -12.64 1.28 -25.16
N THR A 550 -12.58 1.81 -23.93
CA THR A 550 -12.97 3.19 -23.62
C THR A 550 -11.77 3.95 -23.11
N PHE A 551 -11.46 5.12 -23.70
CA PHE A 551 -10.41 5.98 -23.16
C PHE A 551 -10.94 6.90 -22.06
N THR A 552 -10.07 7.30 -21.14
CA THR A 552 -10.36 8.31 -20.13
C THR A 552 -9.36 9.45 -20.28
N ARG A 553 -9.76 10.66 -19.88
CA ARG A 553 -8.83 11.80 -19.83
C ARG A 553 -9.20 12.67 -18.66
N LEU A 554 -8.29 12.80 -17.71
CA LEU A 554 -8.47 13.64 -16.55
C LEU A 554 -8.02 15.08 -16.85
N THR A 555 -8.87 16.04 -16.49
CA THR A 555 -8.55 17.46 -16.48
C THR A 555 -8.94 18.04 -15.12
N ILE A 556 -7.96 18.51 -14.35
CA ILE A 556 -8.16 19.18 -13.07
C ILE A 556 -8.01 20.68 -13.27
N LYS A 557 -9.02 21.44 -12.86
CA LYS A 557 -8.99 22.89 -12.75
C LYS A 557 -8.90 23.30 -11.29
N GLU A 558 -7.89 24.09 -10.97
CA GLU A 558 -7.76 24.72 -9.66
C GLU A 558 -8.71 25.94 -9.60
N VAL A 559 -9.46 26.06 -8.51
CA VAL A 559 -10.59 27.02 -8.41
C VAL A 559 -10.14 28.46 -8.12
N LEU A 560 -9.06 28.66 -7.36
CA LEU A 560 -8.66 29.99 -6.89
C LEU A 560 -7.87 30.79 -7.93
N LYS A 561 -6.85 30.17 -8.53
CA LYS A 561 -5.93 30.72 -9.54
C LYS A 561 -6.33 30.34 -10.97
N GLY A 562 -7.18 29.33 -11.14
CA GLY A 562 -7.68 28.93 -12.47
C GLY A 562 -6.69 28.09 -13.28
N GLU A 563 -5.61 27.59 -12.67
CA GLU A 563 -4.65 26.71 -13.34
C GLU A 563 -5.31 25.41 -13.79
N VAL A 564 -4.95 24.93 -14.97
CA VAL A 564 -5.52 23.72 -15.57
C VAL A 564 -4.43 22.70 -15.83
N TYR A 565 -4.56 21.55 -15.17
CA TYR A 565 -3.73 20.37 -15.35
C TYR A 565 -4.51 19.35 -16.16
N GLN A 566 -3.93 18.88 -17.25
CA GLN A 566 -4.53 17.87 -18.12
C GLN A 566 -3.52 16.77 -18.38
N TRP A 567 -3.94 15.54 -18.09
CA TRP A 567 -3.18 14.32 -18.34
C TRP A 567 -3.49 13.77 -19.74
N PRO A 568 -2.58 12.97 -20.32
CA PRO A 568 -2.85 12.31 -21.60
C PRO A 568 -4.10 11.44 -21.51
N ALA A 569 -4.77 11.21 -22.64
CA ALA A 569 -5.84 10.22 -22.67
C ALA A 569 -5.25 8.83 -22.42
N ARG A 570 -5.95 7.95 -21.70
CA ARG A 570 -5.48 6.62 -21.30
C ARG A 570 -6.48 5.52 -21.63
N ILE A 571 -5.98 4.32 -21.90
CA ILE A 571 -6.74 3.07 -21.92
C ILE A 571 -6.06 2.13 -20.92
N GLY A 572 -6.69 1.91 -19.76
CA GLY A 572 -6.05 1.16 -18.67
C GLY A 572 -4.73 1.83 -18.26
N GLU A 573 -3.65 1.07 -18.33
CA GLU A 573 -2.30 1.48 -17.95
C GLU A 573 -1.54 2.29 -19.01
N HIS A 574 -2.02 2.34 -20.25
CA HIS A 574 -1.30 2.97 -21.34
C HIS A 574 -1.90 4.32 -21.75
N PRO A 575 -1.07 5.35 -21.99
CA PRO A 575 -1.52 6.52 -22.70
C PRO A 575 -1.91 6.15 -24.14
N LEU A 576 -2.90 6.85 -24.67
CA LEU A 576 -3.52 6.61 -25.97
C LEU A 576 -2.58 6.93 -27.15
N ILE A 577 -1.67 7.89 -26.95
CA ILE A 577 -0.75 8.44 -27.95
C ILE A 577 0.56 8.79 -27.26
#